data_AF-A0A1F9BXF6-F1
#
_entry.id   AF-A0A1F9BXF6-F1
#
_cell.length_a   1.000
_cell.length_b   1.000
_cell.length_c   1.000
_cell.angle_alpha   90.00
_cell.angle_beta   90.00
_cell.angle_gamma   90.00
#
_symmetry.space_group_name_H-M   'P 1'
#
loop_
_entity.id
_entity.type
_entity.pdbx_description
1 polymer ?
#
loop_
_entity_poly.entity_id
_entity_poly.type
_entity_poly.pdbx_seq_one_letter_code
_entity_poly.pdbx_strand_id
1 'polypeptide(L)'
;MNGPIKEGNLIKKKSFHDFMKGSTPMLYHIGMVVLTAALALSLPMTARFVAKKFLVYWSLIGNDKVFLISVEMTLAILFIFLSTYIRKSWKDRKFSNMARTAGIVFVTPAKGFLVKRRVRKWKERHGLARDVMVISSTGFRTLVDTKGDLHHVMANCREAKIMLLNPFSEGASARVKSLSDPGITIESFREGIRKSIFFLKGLKALQKNVKLKLYNDPPFLKLVILGDYMWIQYYHTGLDVQRMPEYVFKHDQNLGSLYLPLYQYFLTKWDHPDIPEYDLESDELIYRDRGGNEVRREKFDDREGKGVMRIAPAHDERDNLLTLHTLTNRVHARSPFIDGRHSGGKEFFLLRSKSQICETIGWMTPL
;
A
#
# COMPACT_ATOMS: atom_id res chain seq x y z
N MET A 1 -65.00 -8.06 -4.20
CA MET A 1 -64.41 -8.89 -5.27
C MET A 1 -62.93 -9.05 -4.99
N ASN A 2 -62.55 -10.28 -4.63
CA ASN A 2 -61.17 -10.68 -4.31
C ASN A 2 -60.38 -10.96 -5.59
N GLY A 3 -59.11 -10.57 -5.64
CA GLY A 3 -58.16 -10.93 -6.70
C GLY A 3 -56.71 -10.98 -6.16
N PRO A 4 -55.88 -11.97 -6.54
CA PRO A 4 -54.79 -12.46 -5.69
C PRO A 4 -53.38 -11.95 -6.03
N ILE A 5 -52.63 -11.64 -4.96
CA ILE A 5 -51.25 -12.05 -4.62
C ILE A 5 -50.21 -12.17 -5.77
N LYS A 6 -49.29 -11.20 -5.84
CA LYS A 6 -47.99 -11.28 -6.54
C LYS A 6 -46.87 -11.75 -5.61
N GLU A 7 -46.87 -13.02 -5.20
CA GLU A 7 -45.77 -13.62 -4.38
C GLU A 7 -44.87 -14.62 -5.14
N GLY A 8 -45.12 -14.87 -6.43
CA GLY A 8 -44.39 -15.91 -7.18
C GLY A 8 -42.94 -15.60 -7.60
N ASN A 9 -42.51 -14.33 -7.56
CA ASN A 9 -41.24 -13.91 -8.19
C ASN A 9 -40.07 -13.66 -7.22
N LEU A 10 -40.33 -13.51 -5.92
CA LEU A 10 -39.31 -13.24 -4.90
C LEU A 10 -38.67 -14.52 -4.34
N ILE A 11 -39.40 -15.65 -4.36
CA ILE A 11 -38.92 -16.94 -3.84
C ILE A 11 -37.95 -17.63 -4.82
N LYS A 12 -38.18 -17.48 -6.15
CA LYS A 12 -37.31 -18.08 -7.18
C LYS A 12 -35.91 -17.46 -7.26
N LYS A 13 -35.79 -16.15 -7.05
CA LYS A 13 -34.49 -15.45 -7.12
C LYS A 13 -33.59 -15.75 -5.93
N LYS A 14 -34.17 -15.95 -4.74
CA LYS A 14 -33.42 -16.28 -3.51
C LYS A 14 -32.87 -17.71 -3.57
N SER A 15 -33.67 -18.66 -4.06
CA SER A 15 -33.27 -20.07 -4.25
C SER A 15 -32.12 -20.25 -5.24
N PHE A 16 -32.10 -19.52 -6.37
CA PHE A 16 -31.01 -19.61 -7.35
C PHE A 16 -29.68 -19.06 -6.84
N HIS A 17 -29.74 -17.99 -6.05
CA HIS A 17 -28.54 -17.35 -5.50
C HIS A 17 -27.90 -18.20 -4.38
N ASP A 18 -28.72 -18.90 -3.58
CA ASP A 18 -28.24 -19.79 -2.52
C ASP A 18 -27.73 -21.13 -3.11
N PHE A 19 -28.30 -21.62 -4.21
CA PHE A 19 -27.77 -22.79 -4.95
C PHE A 19 -26.42 -22.51 -5.64
N MET A 20 -26.19 -21.28 -6.10
CA MET A 20 -24.93 -20.88 -6.76
C MET A 20 -23.75 -20.72 -5.78
N LYS A 21 -24.01 -20.51 -4.48
CA LYS A 21 -22.94 -20.40 -3.46
C LYS A 21 -22.48 -21.76 -2.90
N GLY A 22 -23.29 -22.81 -3.01
CA GLY A 22 -22.95 -24.16 -2.55
C GLY A 22 -22.37 -25.11 -3.61
N SER A 23 -22.40 -24.73 -4.89
CA SER A 23 -22.21 -25.65 -6.03
C SER A 23 -20.92 -25.46 -6.84
N THR A 24 -19.96 -24.65 -6.37
CA THR A 24 -18.67 -24.43 -7.04
C THR A 24 -17.89 -25.72 -7.37
N PRO A 25 -17.87 -26.75 -6.50
CA PRO A 25 -17.26 -28.04 -6.84
C PRO A 25 -18.06 -28.80 -7.91
N MET A 26 -19.39 -28.80 -7.82
CA MET A 26 -20.27 -29.53 -8.75
C MET A 26 -20.26 -28.94 -10.17
N LEU A 27 -20.27 -27.61 -10.30
CA LEU A 27 -20.16 -26.93 -11.59
C LEU A 27 -18.83 -27.23 -12.29
N TYR A 28 -17.75 -27.35 -11.52
CA TYR A 28 -16.45 -27.75 -12.05
C TYR A 28 -16.48 -29.18 -12.59
N HIS A 29 -17.10 -30.12 -11.87
CA HIS A 29 -17.25 -31.51 -12.33
C HIS A 29 -18.14 -31.62 -13.57
N ILE A 30 -19.26 -30.90 -13.62
CA ILE A 30 -20.14 -30.88 -14.81
C ILE A 30 -19.39 -30.30 -16.00
N GLY A 31 -18.68 -29.18 -15.82
CA GLY A 31 -17.85 -28.59 -16.87
C GLY A 31 -16.76 -29.55 -17.36
N MET A 32 -16.14 -30.30 -16.45
CA MET A 32 -15.09 -31.28 -16.78
C MET A 32 -15.64 -32.48 -17.55
N VAL A 33 -16.83 -32.97 -17.20
CA VAL A 33 -17.53 -34.06 -17.92
C VAL A 33 -17.98 -33.61 -19.31
N VAL A 34 -18.54 -32.40 -19.42
CA VAL A 34 -18.94 -31.84 -20.73
C VAL A 34 -17.73 -31.63 -21.62
N LEU A 35 -16.61 -31.14 -21.07
CA LEU A 35 -15.36 -30.95 -21.81
C LEU A 35 -14.76 -32.29 -22.26
N THR A 36 -14.77 -33.33 -21.41
CA THR A 36 -14.29 -34.67 -21.79
C THR A 36 -15.20 -35.32 -22.83
N ALA A 37 -16.52 -35.18 -22.70
CA ALA A 37 -17.48 -35.66 -23.71
C ALA A 37 -17.32 -34.92 -25.05
N ALA A 38 -17.12 -33.59 -25.03
CA ALA A 38 -16.84 -32.81 -26.23
C ALA A 38 -15.51 -33.23 -26.88
N LEU A 39 -14.46 -33.48 -26.09
CA LEU A 39 -13.20 -34.01 -26.59
C LEU A 39 -13.37 -35.42 -27.20
N ALA A 40 -14.10 -36.31 -26.52
CA ALA A 40 -14.42 -37.66 -27.00
C ALA A 40 -15.23 -37.66 -28.30
N LEU A 41 -16.19 -36.76 -28.44
CA LEU A 41 -17.00 -36.60 -29.66
C LEU A 41 -16.24 -35.86 -30.77
N SER A 42 -15.26 -35.03 -30.43
CA SER A 42 -14.39 -34.36 -31.40
C SER A 42 -13.34 -35.31 -31.99
N LEU A 43 -12.92 -36.35 -31.26
CA LEU A 43 -11.89 -37.30 -31.66
C LEU A 43 -12.15 -38.00 -33.02
N PRO A 44 -13.35 -38.51 -33.33
CA PRO A 44 -13.63 -39.13 -34.63
C PRO A 44 -13.59 -38.14 -35.80
N MET A 45 -14.05 -36.90 -35.56
CA MET A 45 -14.12 -35.86 -36.58
C MET A 45 -12.72 -35.27 -36.85
N THR A 46 -11.94 -35.02 -35.79
CA THR A 46 -10.53 -34.65 -35.89
C THR A 46 -9.72 -35.78 -36.49
N ALA A 47 -9.94 -37.05 -36.12
CA ALA A 47 -9.25 -38.19 -36.73
C ALA A 47 -9.52 -38.32 -38.23
N ARG A 48 -10.77 -38.13 -38.70
CA ARG A 48 -11.09 -38.14 -40.14
C ARG A 48 -10.49 -36.94 -40.88
N PHE A 49 -10.53 -35.76 -40.29
CA PHE A 49 -9.96 -34.53 -40.87
C PHE A 49 -8.43 -34.61 -40.95
N VAL A 50 -7.80 -35.05 -39.85
CA VAL A 50 -6.36 -35.32 -39.75
C VAL A 50 -6.03 -36.43 -40.74
N ALA A 51 -6.62 -37.61 -40.75
CA ALA A 51 -6.26 -38.68 -41.70
C ALA A 51 -6.28 -38.24 -43.17
N LYS A 52 -7.30 -37.49 -43.61
CA LYS A 52 -7.37 -36.99 -45.00
C LYS A 52 -6.36 -35.90 -45.33
N LYS A 53 -6.16 -34.93 -44.43
CA LYS A 53 -5.23 -33.80 -44.67
C LYS A 53 -3.79 -34.18 -44.35
N PHE A 54 -3.57 -34.94 -43.29
CA PHE A 54 -2.28 -35.45 -42.82
C PHE A 54 -1.60 -36.29 -43.88
N LEU A 55 -2.29 -37.20 -44.58
CA LEU A 55 -1.64 -37.98 -45.66
C LEU A 55 -1.10 -37.08 -46.79
N VAL A 56 -1.84 -36.03 -47.16
CA VAL A 56 -1.43 -35.06 -48.19
C VAL A 56 -0.29 -34.16 -47.71
N TYR A 57 -0.34 -33.70 -46.46
CA TYR A 57 0.74 -32.91 -45.87
C TYR A 57 1.99 -33.77 -45.57
N TRP A 58 1.81 -35.02 -45.18
CA TRP A 58 2.88 -35.97 -44.86
C TRP A 58 3.71 -36.34 -46.08
N SER A 59 3.10 -36.45 -47.27
CA SER A 59 3.88 -36.66 -48.51
C SER A 59 4.71 -35.43 -48.88
N LEU A 60 4.25 -34.21 -48.51
CA LEU A 60 4.99 -32.96 -48.75
C LEU A 60 6.11 -32.73 -47.71
N ILE A 61 5.87 -33.16 -46.47
CA ILE A 61 6.73 -32.89 -45.29
C ILE A 61 7.74 -34.02 -45.05
N GLY A 62 7.35 -35.27 -45.30
CA GLY A 62 8.18 -36.45 -45.02
C GLY A 62 9.37 -36.62 -45.96
N ASN A 63 9.40 -35.91 -47.09
CA ASN A 63 10.46 -36.01 -48.08
C ASN A 63 11.65 -35.09 -47.80
N ASP A 64 11.50 -34.09 -46.91
CA ASP A 64 12.56 -33.15 -46.54
C ASP A 64 12.86 -33.23 -45.04
N LYS A 65 13.93 -33.94 -44.69
CA LYS A 65 14.39 -34.11 -43.30
C LYS A 65 14.67 -32.77 -42.61
N VAL A 66 15.09 -31.74 -43.34
CA VAL A 66 15.42 -30.44 -42.78
C VAL A 66 14.14 -29.71 -42.33
N PHE A 67 13.07 -29.81 -43.12
CA PHE A 67 11.77 -29.21 -42.79
C PHE A 67 11.17 -29.83 -41.52
N LEU A 68 11.25 -31.15 -41.36
CA LEU A 68 10.72 -31.84 -40.18
C LEU A 68 11.44 -31.41 -38.89
N ILE A 69 12.77 -31.34 -38.92
CA ILE A 69 13.58 -30.85 -37.79
C ILE A 69 13.26 -29.37 -37.47
N SER A 70 13.06 -28.54 -38.50
CA SER A 70 12.71 -27.13 -38.32
C SER A 70 11.35 -26.93 -37.66
N VAL A 71 10.33 -27.68 -38.07
CA VAL A 71 8.99 -27.65 -37.48
C VAL A 71 9.01 -28.14 -36.03
N GLU A 72 9.70 -29.24 -35.77
CA GLU A 72 9.87 -29.78 -34.42
C GLU A 72 10.54 -28.76 -33.49
N MET A 73 11.65 -28.15 -33.93
CA MET A 73 12.35 -27.14 -33.14
C MET A 73 11.47 -25.92 -32.86
N THR A 74 10.71 -25.46 -33.86
CA THR A 74 9.76 -24.34 -33.70
C THR A 74 8.65 -24.69 -32.71
N LEU A 75 8.08 -25.90 -32.79
CA LEU A 75 7.05 -26.36 -31.88
C LEU A 75 7.58 -26.50 -30.45
N ALA A 76 8.80 -27.02 -30.28
CA ALA A 76 9.46 -27.13 -28.98
C ALA A 76 9.66 -25.75 -28.33
N ILE A 77 10.17 -24.78 -29.10
CA ILE A 77 10.35 -23.39 -28.63
C ILE A 77 9.00 -22.79 -28.23
N LEU A 78 7.96 -22.91 -29.07
CA LEU A 78 6.62 -22.41 -28.76
C LEU A 78 6.03 -23.06 -27.50
N PHE A 79 6.22 -24.38 -27.34
CA PHE A 79 5.75 -25.11 -26.16
C PHE A 79 6.44 -24.64 -24.88
N ILE A 80 7.76 -24.38 -24.93
CA ILE A 80 8.52 -23.80 -23.81
C ILE A 80 7.96 -22.40 -23.46
N PHE A 81 7.72 -21.54 -24.45
CA PHE A 81 7.15 -20.21 -24.18
C PHE A 81 5.73 -20.26 -23.61
N LEU A 82 4.87 -21.14 -24.14
CA LEU A 82 3.49 -21.25 -23.67
C LEU A 82 3.43 -21.85 -22.26
N SER A 83 4.20 -22.91 -22.00
CA SER A 83 4.25 -23.55 -20.68
C SER A 83 4.80 -22.60 -19.61
N THR A 84 5.85 -21.84 -19.92
CA THR A 84 6.39 -20.81 -19.00
C THR A 84 5.39 -19.69 -18.76
N TYR A 85 4.68 -19.24 -19.80
CA TYR A 85 3.63 -18.22 -19.68
C TYR A 85 2.46 -18.70 -18.81
N ILE A 86 1.95 -19.91 -19.05
CA ILE A 86 0.84 -20.50 -18.27
C ILE A 86 1.27 -20.65 -16.81
N ARG A 87 2.45 -21.25 -16.57
CA ARG A 87 2.98 -21.44 -15.21
C ARG A 87 3.12 -20.11 -14.47
N LYS A 88 3.64 -19.08 -15.13
CA LYS A 88 3.78 -17.74 -14.56
C LYS A 88 2.40 -17.13 -14.26
N SER A 89 1.47 -17.18 -15.20
CA SER A 89 0.11 -16.67 -15.03
C SER A 89 -0.62 -17.33 -13.86
N TRP A 90 -0.47 -18.64 -13.69
CA TRP A 90 -1.06 -19.36 -12.55
C TRP A 90 -0.44 -18.95 -11.22
N LYS A 91 0.90 -18.82 -11.18
CA LYS A 91 1.62 -18.34 -10.00
C LYS A 91 1.19 -16.91 -9.63
N ASP A 92 1.09 -16.03 -10.61
CA ASP A 92 0.72 -14.63 -10.43
C ASP A 92 -0.73 -14.49 -9.95
N ARG A 93 -1.65 -15.31 -10.49
CA ARG A 93 -3.04 -15.39 -9.98
C ARG A 93 -3.10 -15.88 -8.54
N LYS A 94 -2.31 -16.89 -8.18
CA LYS A 94 -2.24 -17.39 -6.79
C LYS A 94 -1.76 -16.30 -5.84
N PHE A 95 -0.69 -15.59 -6.18
CA PHE A 95 -0.20 -14.47 -5.36
C PHE A 95 -1.16 -13.29 -5.31
N SER A 96 -1.81 -12.96 -6.42
CA SER A 96 -2.82 -11.90 -6.45
C SER A 96 -4.01 -12.22 -5.55
N ASN A 97 -4.48 -13.47 -5.56
CA ASN A 97 -5.53 -13.92 -4.65
C ASN A 97 -5.08 -13.87 -3.19
N MET A 98 -3.85 -14.32 -2.88
CA MET A 98 -3.30 -14.21 -1.52
C MET A 98 -3.20 -12.75 -1.06
N ALA A 99 -2.73 -11.85 -1.93
CA ALA A 99 -2.63 -10.42 -1.64
C ALA A 99 -4.00 -9.80 -1.39
N ARG A 100 -5.00 -10.12 -2.22
CA ARG A 100 -6.40 -9.69 -2.03
C ARG A 100 -6.98 -10.22 -0.73
N THR A 101 -6.73 -11.48 -0.38
CA THR A 101 -7.17 -12.05 0.89
C THR A 101 -6.56 -11.30 2.08
N ALA A 102 -5.28 -10.94 1.99
CA ALA A 102 -4.61 -10.12 2.99
C ALA A 102 -5.04 -8.63 2.99
N GLY A 103 -5.89 -8.21 2.04
CA GLY A 103 -6.36 -6.83 1.89
C GLY A 103 -5.40 -5.90 1.15
N ILE A 104 -4.30 -6.42 0.59
CA ILE A 104 -3.31 -5.63 -0.15
C ILE A 104 -3.87 -5.29 -1.54
N VAL A 105 -3.96 -3.99 -1.83
CA VAL A 105 -4.42 -3.48 -3.13
C VAL A 105 -3.27 -2.98 -3.98
N PHE A 106 -2.21 -2.44 -3.36
CA PHE A 106 -1.08 -1.88 -4.08
C PHE A 106 0.21 -1.95 -3.27
N VAL A 107 1.35 -2.07 -3.95
CA VAL A 107 2.68 -1.89 -3.36
C VAL A 107 3.40 -0.83 -4.17
N THR A 108 3.74 0.28 -3.54
CA THR A 108 4.50 1.35 -4.18
C THR A 108 5.99 1.07 -3.97
N PRO A 109 6.80 0.99 -5.04
CA PRO A 109 8.25 0.98 -4.87
C PRO A 109 8.70 2.34 -4.34
N ALA A 110 9.74 2.33 -3.51
CA ALA A 110 10.31 3.55 -2.91
C ALA A 110 10.82 4.59 -3.95
N LYS A 111 11.12 4.15 -5.17
CA LYS A 111 11.73 4.95 -6.25
C LYS A 111 10.73 5.25 -7.37
N GLY A 112 10.76 6.48 -7.87
CA GLY A 112 10.05 6.92 -9.08
C GLY A 112 9.16 8.13 -8.85
N PHE A 113 9.48 9.26 -9.49
CA PHE A 113 8.74 10.52 -9.35
C PHE A 113 7.26 10.40 -9.77
N LEU A 114 6.99 9.72 -10.89
CA LEU A 114 5.62 9.52 -11.38
C LEU A 114 4.78 8.66 -10.43
N VAL A 115 5.40 7.65 -9.81
CA VAL A 115 4.75 6.80 -8.82
C VAL A 115 4.39 7.62 -7.59
N LYS A 116 5.34 8.41 -7.06
CA LYS A 116 5.08 9.31 -5.92
C LYS A 116 3.95 10.30 -6.22
N ARG A 117 3.95 10.93 -7.40
CA ARG A 117 2.86 11.84 -7.81
C ARG A 117 1.50 11.14 -7.89
N ARG A 118 1.46 9.90 -8.39
CA ARG A 118 0.24 9.09 -8.45
C ARG A 118 -0.27 8.74 -7.05
N VAL A 119 0.62 8.29 -6.17
CA VAL A 119 0.31 7.96 -4.77
C VAL A 119 -0.22 9.18 -4.03
N ARG A 120 0.43 10.34 -4.18
CA ARG A 120 -0.04 11.61 -3.59
C ARG A 120 -1.45 11.96 -4.04
N LYS A 121 -1.72 11.95 -5.35
CA LYS A 121 -3.08 12.16 -5.89
C LYS A 121 -4.10 11.12 -5.40
N TRP A 122 -3.64 9.93 -5.02
CA TRP A 122 -4.50 8.90 -4.44
C TRP A 122 -4.81 9.20 -2.98
N LYS A 123 -3.80 9.56 -2.18
CA LYS A 123 -3.97 9.98 -0.78
C LYS A 123 -4.83 11.23 -0.67
N GLU A 124 -4.62 12.23 -1.55
CA GLU A 124 -5.48 13.41 -1.69
C GLU A 124 -6.95 13.00 -1.86
N ARG A 125 -7.26 12.16 -2.86
CA ARG A 125 -8.65 11.73 -3.12
C ARG A 125 -9.31 10.98 -1.97
N HIS A 126 -8.56 10.17 -1.22
CA HIS A 126 -9.12 9.37 -0.13
C HIS A 126 -9.12 10.10 1.23
N GLY A 127 -8.28 11.13 1.39
CA GLY A 127 -8.17 11.91 2.63
C GLY A 127 -9.07 13.14 2.71
N LEU A 128 -9.65 13.59 1.59
CA LEU A 128 -10.55 14.75 1.57
C LEU A 128 -11.79 14.52 2.45
N ALA A 129 -12.04 15.45 3.39
CA ALA A 129 -13.17 15.43 4.32
C ALA A 129 -13.31 14.14 5.16
N ARG A 130 -12.20 13.42 5.36
CA ARG A 130 -12.13 12.22 6.20
C ARG A 130 -11.22 12.44 7.41
N ASP A 131 -11.27 11.50 8.33
CA ASP A 131 -10.33 11.45 9.44
C ASP A 131 -8.98 10.93 8.94
N VAL A 132 -7.93 11.54 9.45
CA VAL A 132 -6.54 11.24 9.11
C VAL A 132 -5.86 10.71 10.37
N MET A 133 -5.38 9.48 10.33
CA MET A 133 -4.64 8.87 11.43
C MET A 133 -3.22 8.56 10.98
N VAL A 134 -2.21 9.04 11.71
CA VAL A 134 -0.81 8.91 11.30
C VAL A 134 0.06 8.48 12.47
N ILE A 135 0.91 7.48 12.25
CA ILE A 135 2.09 7.18 13.08
C ILE A 135 3.32 7.37 12.19
N SER A 136 4.24 8.22 12.62
CA SER A 136 5.46 8.51 11.88
C SER A 136 6.58 8.92 12.82
N SER A 137 7.83 8.72 12.42
CA SER A 137 8.99 9.11 13.20
C SER A 137 9.13 10.64 13.32
N THR A 138 9.17 11.35 12.18
CA THR A 138 9.39 12.81 12.18
C THR A 138 8.24 13.63 11.64
N GLY A 139 7.38 13.06 10.80
CA GLY A 139 6.29 13.79 10.14
C GLY A 139 6.72 14.72 8.99
N PHE A 140 7.95 15.24 8.96
CA PHE A 140 8.38 16.33 8.07
C PHE A 140 8.04 16.10 6.59
N ARG A 141 8.54 15.01 5.99
CA ARG A 141 8.30 14.70 4.56
C ARG A 141 6.87 14.23 4.25
N THR A 142 6.07 13.94 5.27
CA THR A 142 4.70 13.44 5.11
C THR A 142 3.68 14.59 5.23
N LEU A 143 3.89 15.49 6.19
CA LEU A 143 2.95 16.54 6.59
C LEU A 143 3.41 17.94 6.12
N VAL A 144 4.69 18.28 6.32
CA VAL A 144 5.20 19.65 6.16
C VAL A 144 5.63 19.94 4.74
N ASP A 145 6.38 19.04 4.12
CA ASP A 145 6.86 19.20 2.75
C ASP A 145 5.68 19.40 1.79
N THR A 146 5.69 20.46 0.99
CA THR A 146 4.65 20.74 -0.01
C THR A 146 4.56 19.66 -1.08
N LYS A 147 5.66 18.93 -1.30
CA LYS A 147 5.69 17.74 -2.16
C LYS A 147 5.33 16.45 -1.40
N GLY A 148 5.17 16.54 -0.09
CA GLY A 148 4.80 15.46 0.81
C GLY A 148 3.40 14.90 0.53
N ASP A 149 3.19 13.69 1.03
CA ASP A 149 2.03 12.88 0.68
C ASP A 149 0.70 13.41 1.24
N LEU A 150 0.74 14.05 2.40
CA LEU A 150 -0.46 14.47 3.14
C LEU A 150 -0.59 15.98 3.30
N HIS A 151 0.38 16.78 2.84
CA HIS A 151 0.38 18.23 3.04
C HIS A 151 -0.96 18.89 2.66
N HIS A 152 -1.49 18.59 1.47
CA HIS A 152 -2.78 19.10 1.01
C HIS A 152 -4.00 18.42 1.64
N VAL A 153 -3.84 17.17 2.10
CA VAL A 153 -4.90 16.44 2.81
C VAL A 153 -5.17 17.09 4.17
N MET A 154 -4.11 17.50 4.87
CA MET A 154 -4.20 18.10 6.20
C MET A 154 -5.04 19.38 6.23
N ALA A 155 -5.03 20.18 5.16
CA ALA A 155 -5.85 21.39 5.07
C ALA A 155 -7.37 21.11 5.01
N ASN A 156 -7.76 19.93 4.50
CA ASN A 156 -9.14 19.59 4.14
C ASN A 156 -9.68 18.36 4.89
N CYS A 157 -8.94 17.86 5.88
CA CYS A 157 -9.38 16.74 6.71
C CYS A 157 -10.45 17.17 7.72
N ARG A 158 -11.25 16.21 8.19
CA ARG A 158 -12.28 16.43 9.23
C ARG A 158 -11.64 16.47 10.61
N GLU A 159 -10.86 15.45 10.93
CA GLU A 159 -10.07 15.32 12.16
C GLU A 159 -8.72 14.71 11.79
N ALA A 160 -7.66 15.12 12.49
CA ALA A 160 -6.35 14.50 12.37
C ALA A 160 -5.82 14.03 13.73
N LYS A 161 -5.50 12.74 13.82
CA LYS A 161 -4.85 12.10 14.97
C LYS A 161 -3.43 11.71 14.57
N ILE A 162 -2.44 12.42 15.09
CA ILE A 162 -1.05 12.29 14.65
C ILE A 162 -0.20 11.84 15.82
N MET A 163 0.61 10.80 15.61
CA MET A 163 1.62 10.34 16.56
C MET A 163 3.00 10.54 15.94
N LEU A 164 3.83 11.33 16.61
CA LEU A 164 5.23 11.54 16.24
C LEU A 164 6.16 11.00 17.32
N LEU A 165 7.39 10.66 16.95
CA LEU A 165 8.39 10.26 17.92
C LEU A 165 8.78 11.47 18.77
N ASN A 166 8.90 11.29 20.08
CA ASN A 166 9.42 12.32 20.96
C ASN A 166 10.90 12.59 20.62
N PRO A 167 11.27 13.81 20.23
CA PRO A 167 12.63 14.15 19.78
C PRO A 167 13.71 13.95 20.85
N PHE A 168 13.32 13.91 22.12
CA PHE A 168 14.22 13.74 23.27
C PHE A 168 14.22 12.34 23.85
N SER A 169 13.44 11.41 23.28
CA SER A 169 13.37 10.03 23.74
C SER A 169 14.61 9.20 23.37
N GLU A 170 14.85 8.13 24.12
CA GLU A 170 15.82 7.10 23.76
C GLU A 170 15.48 6.48 22.40
N GLY A 171 14.20 6.32 22.06
CA GLY A 171 13.76 5.79 20.77
C GLY A 171 14.19 6.66 19.58
N ALA A 172 14.19 7.98 19.72
CA ALA A 172 14.71 8.91 18.70
C ALA A 172 16.22 8.73 18.52
N SER A 173 16.96 8.70 19.63
CA SER A 173 18.41 8.51 19.62
C SER A 173 18.80 7.15 19.03
N ALA A 174 18.12 6.08 19.43
CA ALA A 174 18.31 4.73 18.90
C ALA A 174 18.01 4.68 17.40
N ARG A 175 16.94 5.37 16.94
CA ARG A 175 16.61 5.41 15.51
C ARG A 175 17.71 6.08 14.70
N VAL A 176 18.19 7.25 15.12
CA VAL A 176 19.26 7.96 14.42
C VAL A 176 20.55 7.13 14.38
N LYS A 177 20.96 6.58 15.52
CA LYS A 177 22.15 5.69 15.61
C LYS A 177 22.04 4.45 14.72
N SER A 178 20.82 3.92 14.53
CA SER A 178 20.60 2.77 13.67
C SER A 178 20.68 3.07 12.18
N LEU A 179 20.65 4.34 11.76
CA LEU A 179 20.67 4.71 10.35
C LEU A 179 22.11 4.78 9.82
N SER A 180 22.37 4.19 8.67
CA SER A 180 23.70 4.21 8.04
C SER A 180 23.95 5.47 7.21
N ASP A 181 23.06 6.47 7.28
CA ASP A 181 23.14 7.69 6.46
C ASP A 181 23.80 8.83 7.28
N PRO A 182 25.01 9.27 6.93
CA PRO A 182 25.72 10.32 7.66
C PRO A 182 25.03 11.69 7.57
N GLY A 183 24.08 11.88 6.64
CA GLY A 183 23.28 13.11 6.55
C GLY A 183 22.15 13.21 7.56
N ILE A 184 21.85 12.14 8.31
CA ILE A 184 20.79 12.12 9.32
C ILE A 184 21.43 12.19 10.71
N THR A 185 21.54 13.40 11.26
CA THR A 185 22.02 13.63 12.63
C THR A 185 20.84 13.72 13.60
N ILE A 186 21.12 13.68 14.90
CA ILE A 186 20.07 13.82 15.92
C ILE A 186 19.44 15.22 15.84
N GLU A 187 20.21 16.25 15.54
CA GLU A 187 19.76 17.62 15.39
C GLU A 187 18.83 17.76 14.18
N SER A 188 19.20 17.22 13.01
CA SER A 188 18.35 17.29 11.82
C SER A 188 17.06 16.49 11.99
N PHE A 189 17.12 15.39 12.75
CA PHE A 189 15.95 14.60 13.12
C PHE A 189 15.01 15.35 14.07
N ARG A 190 15.54 15.96 15.14
CA ARG A 190 14.81 16.81 16.09
C ARG A 190 14.16 17.98 15.36
N GLU A 191 14.90 18.63 14.46
CA GLU A 191 14.41 19.73 13.65
C GLU A 191 13.26 19.32 12.72
N GLY A 192 13.33 18.12 12.13
CA GLY A 192 12.22 17.56 11.36
C GLY A 192 10.92 17.40 12.17
N ILE A 193 11.04 16.99 13.45
CA ILE A 193 9.90 16.90 14.36
C ILE A 193 9.39 18.30 14.73
N ARG A 194 10.28 19.24 15.10
CA ARG A 194 9.91 20.63 15.42
C ARG A 194 9.14 21.31 14.30
N LYS A 195 9.62 21.20 13.05
CA LYS A 195 8.92 21.72 11.87
C LYS A 195 7.54 21.10 11.68
N SER A 196 7.38 19.82 12.03
CA SER A 196 6.09 19.14 11.98
C SER A 196 5.15 19.64 13.06
N ILE A 197 5.61 19.79 14.30
CA ILE A 197 4.83 20.39 15.39
C ILE A 197 4.38 21.81 15.00
N PHE A 198 5.30 22.65 14.52
CA PHE A 198 5.00 24.00 14.08
C PHE A 198 3.93 24.05 12.98
N PHE A 199 4.02 23.16 11.99
CA PHE A 199 2.99 23.03 10.96
C PHE A 199 1.61 22.66 11.55
N LEU A 200 1.56 21.72 12.50
CA LEU A 200 0.32 21.32 13.15
C LEU A 200 -0.27 22.44 14.03
N LYS A 201 0.56 23.24 14.70
CA LYS A 201 0.12 24.45 15.39
C LYS A 201 -0.54 25.43 14.43
N GLY A 202 0.03 25.63 13.25
CA GLY A 202 -0.57 26.45 12.20
C GLY A 202 -1.97 25.97 11.81
N LEU A 203 -2.17 24.65 11.67
CA LEU A 203 -3.49 24.08 11.40
C LEU A 203 -4.46 24.27 12.58
N LYS A 204 -3.99 24.09 13.81
CA LYS A 204 -4.78 24.31 15.03
C LYS A 204 -5.23 25.77 15.16
N ALA A 205 -4.36 26.72 14.85
CA ALA A 205 -4.69 28.15 14.81
C ALA A 205 -5.78 28.49 13.76
N LEU A 206 -5.85 27.72 12.67
CA LEU A 206 -6.94 27.76 11.69
C LEU A 206 -8.19 26.96 12.13
N GLN A 207 -8.31 26.68 13.43
CA GLN A 207 -9.41 25.94 14.06
C GLN A 207 -9.63 24.53 13.50
N LYS A 208 -8.60 23.90 12.91
CA LYS A 208 -8.68 22.51 12.48
C LYS A 208 -8.62 21.57 13.70
N ASN A 209 -9.42 20.51 13.67
CA ASN A 209 -9.40 19.48 14.70
C ASN A 209 -8.18 18.57 14.51
N VAL A 210 -7.05 18.99 15.08
CA VAL A 210 -5.78 18.27 15.03
C VAL A 210 -5.35 17.94 16.45
N LYS A 211 -5.02 16.67 16.69
CA LYS A 211 -4.47 16.15 17.93
C LYS A 211 -3.11 15.53 17.66
N LEU A 212 -2.16 15.78 18.56
CA LEU A 212 -0.80 15.27 18.48
C LEU A 212 -0.49 14.46 19.74
N LYS A 213 0.12 13.29 19.57
CA LYS A 213 0.72 12.50 20.64
C LYS A 213 2.20 12.27 20.35
N LEU A 214 3.04 12.26 21.39
CA LEU A 214 4.46 11.99 21.26
C LEU A 214 4.83 10.66 21.93
N TYR A 215 5.23 9.67 21.14
CA TYR A 215 5.62 8.35 21.66
C TYR A 215 7.14 8.25 21.85
N ASN A 216 7.59 7.41 22.78
CA ASN A 216 9.01 7.31 23.16
C ASN A 216 9.74 6.08 22.57
N ASP A 217 9.00 5.04 22.21
CA ASP A 217 9.57 3.79 21.70
C ASP A 217 10.22 3.97 20.32
N PRO A 218 11.27 3.20 19.97
CA PRO A 218 11.80 3.16 18.62
C PRO A 218 10.69 2.88 17.58
N PRO A 219 10.64 3.64 16.46
CA PRO A 219 9.60 3.49 15.47
C PRO A 219 9.71 2.13 14.76
N PHE A 220 8.62 1.37 14.75
CA PHE A 220 8.54 0.08 14.06
C PHE A 220 7.82 0.20 12.70
N LEU A 221 6.66 0.85 12.68
CA LEU A 221 5.86 1.06 11.48
C LEU A 221 5.56 2.55 11.28
N LYS A 222 5.66 3.00 10.03
CA LYS A 222 4.98 4.20 9.57
C LYS A 222 3.61 3.78 9.07
N LEU A 223 2.58 4.39 9.61
CA LEU A 223 1.19 4.06 9.33
C LEU A 223 0.42 5.33 8.99
N VAL A 224 -0.34 5.31 7.91
CA VAL A 224 -1.24 6.40 7.50
C VAL A 224 -2.58 5.79 7.13
N ILE A 225 -3.65 6.22 7.78
CA ILE A 225 -5.01 5.74 7.54
C ILE A 225 -5.85 6.92 7.05
N LEU A 226 -6.47 6.77 5.88
CA LEU A 226 -7.34 7.76 5.24
C LEU A 226 -8.63 7.06 4.83
N GLY A 227 -9.66 7.16 5.68
CA GLY A 227 -10.91 6.42 5.51
C GLY A 227 -10.65 4.91 5.36
N ASP A 228 -11.13 4.33 4.26
CA ASP A 228 -11.05 2.89 3.99
C ASP A 228 -9.68 2.41 3.49
N TYR A 229 -8.66 3.27 3.47
CA TYR A 229 -7.34 2.92 2.96
C TYR A 229 -6.25 3.19 3.99
N MET A 230 -5.24 2.33 3.97
CA MET A 230 -4.14 2.35 4.90
C MET A 230 -2.83 2.13 4.16
N TRP A 231 -1.85 2.99 4.43
CA TRP A 231 -0.49 2.91 3.90
C TRP A 231 0.47 2.56 5.01
N ILE A 232 1.33 1.58 4.74
CA ILE A 232 2.30 1.05 5.69
C ILE A 232 3.69 1.05 5.09
N GLN A 233 4.65 1.54 5.86
CA GLN A 233 6.08 1.35 5.59
C GLN A 233 6.76 0.83 6.84
N TYR A 234 7.65 -0.14 6.68
CA TYR A 234 8.47 -0.66 7.78
C TYR A 234 9.69 0.24 8.00
N TYR A 235 10.00 0.54 9.26
CA TYR A 235 11.25 1.23 9.63
C TYR A 235 12.39 0.21 9.77
N HIS A 236 13.13 0.01 8.68
CA HIS A 236 14.28 -0.91 8.67
C HIS A 236 15.48 -0.36 9.44
N THR A 237 16.23 -1.22 10.12
CA THR A 237 17.51 -0.89 10.79
C THR A 237 18.57 -0.60 9.74
N GLY A 238 19.13 0.61 9.68
CA GLY A 238 20.14 0.98 8.68
C GLY A 238 19.63 1.77 7.48
N LEU A 239 18.32 1.75 7.20
CA LEU A 239 17.74 2.45 6.04
C LEU A 239 16.69 3.48 6.45
N ASP A 240 16.71 4.62 5.78
CA ASP A 240 15.62 5.59 5.82
C ASP A 240 14.33 4.94 5.29
N VAL A 241 13.21 5.19 5.97
CA VAL A 241 11.86 4.74 5.57
C VAL A 241 11.50 5.16 4.15
N GLN A 242 12.10 6.24 3.64
CA GLN A 242 11.93 6.70 2.27
C GLN A 242 12.49 5.74 1.22
N ARG A 243 13.39 4.84 1.61
CA ARG A 243 13.93 3.77 0.76
C ARG A 243 13.11 2.48 0.86
N MET A 244 12.15 2.42 1.78
CA MET A 244 11.32 1.25 2.02
C MET A 244 10.05 1.29 1.17
N PRO A 245 9.60 0.13 0.64
CA PRO A 245 8.33 0.06 -0.10
C PRO A 245 7.15 0.44 0.80
N GLU A 246 6.10 0.97 0.18
CA GLU A 246 4.84 1.30 0.87
C GLU A 246 3.74 0.34 0.43
N TYR A 247 3.15 -0.36 1.40
CA TYR A 247 2.07 -1.32 1.21
C TYR A 247 0.74 -0.62 1.45
N VAL A 248 -0.22 -0.84 0.56
CA VAL A 248 -1.55 -0.24 0.66
C VAL A 248 -2.59 -1.32 0.91
N PHE A 249 -3.28 -1.18 2.02
CA PHE A 249 -4.40 -2.02 2.42
C PHE A 249 -5.71 -1.27 2.23
N LYS A 250 -6.75 -1.99 1.85
CA LYS A 250 -8.11 -1.47 1.79
C LYS A 250 -8.97 -2.21 2.81
N HIS A 251 -9.82 -1.46 3.50
CA HIS A 251 -10.88 -2.01 4.33
C HIS A 251 -11.86 -2.79 3.45
N ASP A 252 -12.09 -4.04 3.81
CA ASP A 252 -12.98 -4.97 3.13
C ASP A 252 -13.63 -5.87 4.19
N GLN A 253 -14.74 -6.50 3.85
CA GLN A 253 -15.46 -7.46 4.72
C GLN A 253 -14.73 -8.80 4.86
N ASN A 254 -13.59 -8.97 4.18
CA ASN A 254 -12.79 -10.17 4.25
C ASN A 254 -12.08 -10.29 5.60
N LEU A 255 -12.42 -11.33 6.36
CA LEU A 255 -11.83 -11.63 7.67
C LEU A 255 -10.31 -11.91 7.60
N GLY A 256 -9.78 -12.31 6.44
CA GLY A 256 -8.35 -12.50 6.22
C GLY A 256 -7.56 -11.19 6.02
N SER A 257 -8.25 -10.05 5.92
CA SER A 257 -7.62 -8.76 5.66
C SER A 257 -6.80 -8.28 6.86
N LEU A 258 -5.57 -7.85 6.60
CA LEU A 258 -4.71 -7.28 7.63
C LEU A 258 -5.08 -5.84 8.01
N TYR A 259 -6.01 -5.20 7.28
CA TYR A 259 -6.44 -3.84 7.57
C TYR A 259 -6.93 -3.70 9.01
N LEU A 260 -7.82 -4.59 9.47
CA LEU A 260 -8.44 -4.46 10.79
C LEU A 260 -7.42 -4.66 11.94
N PRO A 261 -6.56 -5.69 11.94
CA PRO A 261 -5.48 -5.80 12.92
C PRO A 261 -4.55 -4.58 12.96
N LEU A 262 -4.21 -4.02 11.80
CA LEU A 262 -3.34 -2.84 11.71
C LEU A 262 -4.05 -1.55 12.15
N TYR A 263 -5.35 -1.46 11.94
CA TYR A 263 -6.18 -0.38 12.44
C TYR A 263 -6.29 -0.45 13.97
N GLN A 264 -6.50 -1.64 14.52
CA GLN A 264 -6.47 -1.88 15.96
C GLN A 264 -5.11 -1.55 16.56
N TYR A 265 -4.00 -1.86 15.87
CA TYR A 265 -2.67 -1.43 16.30
C TYR A 265 -2.57 0.10 16.47
N PHE A 266 -3.12 0.88 15.53
CA PHE A 266 -3.18 2.33 15.66
C PHE A 266 -3.97 2.73 16.91
N LEU A 267 -5.19 2.20 17.07
CA LEU A 267 -6.06 2.56 18.20
C LEU A 267 -5.42 2.21 19.55
N THR A 268 -4.85 1.02 19.68
CA THR A 268 -4.16 0.60 20.91
C THR A 268 -3.00 1.52 21.27
N LYS A 269 -2.23 2.00 20.26
CA LYS A 269 -1.17 2.99 20.50
C LYS A 269 -1.74 4.38 20.79
N TRP A 270 -2.80 4.79 20.11
CA TRP A 270 -3.44 6.08 20.31
C TRP A 270 -4.05 6.22 21.71
N ASP A 271 -4.73 5.18 22.19
CA ASP A 271 -5.41 5.14 23.48
C ASP A 271 -4.47 4.74 24.64
N HIS A 272 -3.18 4.51 24.35
CA HIS A 272 -2.21 4.16 25.37
C HIS A 272 -1.98 5.33 26.34
N PRO A 273 -2.12 5.13 27.67
CA PRO A 273 -2.00 6.21 28.65
C PRO A 273 -0.57 6.75 28.78
N ASP A 274 0.42 5.89 28.58
CA ASP A 274 1.85 6.27 28.66
C ASP A 274 2.32 7.15 27.50
N ILE A 275 1.48 7.35 26.48
CA ILE A 275 1.79 8.21 25.34
C ILE A 275 1.04 9.54 25.54
N PRO A 276 1.76 10.60 25.96
CA PRO A 276 1.16 11.89 26.26
C PRO A 276 0.64 12.58 25.00
N GLU A 277 -0.45 13.33 25.18
CA GLU A 277 -0.97 14.28 24.21
C GLU A 277 -0.17 15.57 24.29
N TYR A 278 0.25 16.09 23.14
CA TYR A 278 0.94 17.37 23.04
C TYR A 278 -0.09 18.47 22.81
N ASP A 279 -0.15 19.41 23.75
CA ASP A 279 -0.97 20.61 23.65
C ASP A 279 -0.33 21.59 22.66
N LEU A 280 -0.93 21.71 21.47
CA LEU A 280 -0.43 22.57 20.40
C LEU A 280 -0.49 24.06 20.74
N GLU A 281 -1.24 24.46 21.77
CA GLU A 281 -1.40 25.86 22.18
C GLU A 281 -0.44 26.24 23.31
N SER A 282 -0.27 25.37 24.32
CA SER A 282 0.54 25.67 25.51
C SER A 282 1.97 25.12 25.49
N ASP A 283 2.33 24.25 24.53
CA ASP A 283 3.62 23.56 24.49
C ASP A 283 3.87 22.63 25.69
N GLU A 284 2.84 21.90 26.08
CA GLU A 284 2.87 20.99 27.22
C GLU A 284 2.47 19.57 26.81
N LEU A 285 3.02 18.59 27.54
CA LEU A 285 2.66 17.19 27.47
C LEU A 285 1.59 16.90 28.53
N ILE A 286 0.43 16.45 28.07
CA ILE A 286 -0.71 16.07 28.89
C ILE A 286 -0.77 14.55 28.98
N TYR A 287 -0.64 14.03 30.19
CA TYR A 287 -0.80 12.61 30.49
C TYR A 287 -2.22 12.36 30.99
N ARG A 288 -2.88 11.37 30.39
CA ARG A 288 -4.25 10.98 30.72
C ARG A 288 -4.30 9.55 31.23
N ASP A 289 -5.21 9.29 32.16
CA ASP A 289 -5.54 7.92 32.59
C ASP A 289 -6.36 7.18 31.51
N ARG A 290 -6.69 5.90 31.77
CA ARG A 290 -7.56 5.10 30.87
C ARG A 290 -8.98 5.63 30.77
N GLY A 291 -9.44 6.45 31.71
CA GLY A 291 -10.74 7.12 31.70
C GLY A 291 -10.72 8.43 30.89
N GLY A 292 -9.55 8.87 30.43
CA GLY A 292 -9.36 10.13 29.69
C GLY A 292 -9.17 11.35 30.58
N ASN A 293 -9.09 11.19 31.90
CA ASN A 293 -8.87 12.29 32.84
C ASN A 293 -7.40 12.71 32.83
N GLU A 294 -7.15 14.01 32.92
CA GLU A 294 -5.79 14.55 33.03
C GLU A 294 -5.19 14.20 34.40
N VAL A 295 -4.05 13.52 34.39
CA VAL A 295 -3.33 13.10 35.61
C VAL A 295 -2.12 13.99 35.86
N ARG A 296 -1.45 14.41 34.78
CA ARG A 296 -0.20 15.16 34.85
C ARG A 296 -0.01 16.02 33.61
N ARG A 297 0.59 17.19 33.79
CA ARG A 297 0.99 18.12 32.73
C ARG A 297 2.45 18.49 32.92
N GLU A 298 3.24 18.38 31.87
CA GLU A 298 4.68 18.67 31.87
C GLU A 298 5.01 19.64 30.76
N LYS A 299 5.92 20.59 31.02
CA LYS A 299 6.39 21.49 29.97
C LYS A 299 7.22 20.71 28.96
N PHE A 300 6.94 20.87 27.67
CA PHE A 300 7.80 20.31 26.63
C PHE A 300 9.06 21.16 26.51
N ASP A 301 10.14 20.76 27.18
CA ASP A 301 11.34 21.58 27.25
C ASP A 301 12.20 21.45 25.99
N ASP A 302 12.21 22.50 25.16
CA ASP A 302 13.06 22.61 23.97
C ASP A 302 14.42 23.30 24.26
N ARG A 303 14.78 23.46 25.54
CA ARG A 303 15.85 24.35 25.99
C ARG A 303 17.28 23.87 25.72
N GLU A 304 17.51 22.67 25.19
CA GLU A 304 18.85 22.27 24.70
C GLU A 304 19.22 22.89 23.34
N GLY A 305 18.34 23.67 22.70
CA GLY A 305 18.57 24.29 21.38
C GLY A 305 18.90 25.79 21.37
N LYS A 306 19.04 26.46 22.52
CA LYS A 306 19.41 27.90 22.56
C LYS A 306 20.94 28.08 22.51
N GLY A 307 21.54 27.63 21.42
CA GLY A 307 22.94 27.85 21.09
C GLY A 307 23.06 28.32 19.63
N VAL A 308 22.96 29.64 19.44
CA VAL A 308 23.36 30.38 18.22
C VAL A 308 22.57 30.07 16.94
N MET A 309 21.55 30.87 16.67
CA MET A 309 21.25 31.29 15.30
C MET A 309 20.91 32.78 15.31
N ARG A 310 21.94 33.61 15.07
CA ARG A 310 21.74 35.00 14.62
C ARG A 310 21.11 34.92 13.24
N ILE A 311 19.85 35.30 13.13
CA ILE A 311 19.19 35.56 11.85
C ILE A 311 19.82 36.85 11.30
N ALA A 312 20.61 36.73 10.23
CA ALA A 312 20.94 37.85 9.38
C ALA A 312 19.67 38.30 8.63
N PRO A 313 19.46 39.60 8.40
CA PRO A 313 18.22 40.09 7.81
C PRO A 313 18.06 39.62 6.36
N ALA A 314 16.82 39.27 6.03
CA ALA A 314 16.38 38.85 4.72
C ALA A 314 16.68 39.93 3.67
N HIS A 315 17.32 39.49 2.59
CA HIS A 315 17.48 40.28 1.37
C HIS A 315 16.10 40.40 0.70
N ASP A 316 15.77 41.62 0.32
CA ASP A 316 14.58 42.04 -0.37
C ASP A 316 14.43 41.31 -1.72
N GLU A 317 13.33 40.57 -1.89
CA GLU A 317 12.95 39.92 -3.16
C GLU A 317 11.52 40.35 -3.52
N ARG A 318 11.29 41.67 -3.52
CA ARG A 318 10.18 42.32 -4.21
C ARG A 318 10.53 42.52 -5.68
N ASP A 319 10.72 41.46 -6.45
CA ASP A 319 10.84 41.54 -7.91
C ASP A 319 10.58 40.17 -8.55
N ASN A 320 9.34 39.66 -8.47
CA ASN A 320 8.89 38.56 -9.36
C ASN A 320 7.36 38.41 -9.47
N LEU A 321 6.57 39.42 -9.10
CA LEU A 321 5.10 39.37 -9.13
C LEU A 321 4.47 39.91 -10.43
N LEU A 322 5.25 40.15 -11.48
CA LEU A 322 4.77 40.79 -12.72
C LEU A 322 4.85 39.94 -14.01
N THR A 323 5.15 38.64 -13.91
CA THR A 323 5.35 37.82 -15.13
C THR A 323 4.53 36.52 -15.14
N LEU A 324 3.22 36.60 -14.85
CA LEU A 324 2.31 35.45 -15.09
C LEU A 324 0.87 35.84 -15.49
N HIS A 325 0.66 37.07 -15.99
CA HIS A 325 -0.54 37.47 -16.71
C HIS A 325 -0.23 37.61 -18.21
N THR A 326 -0.07 36.49 -18.90
CA THR A 326 -0.36 36.34 -20.35
C THR A 326 -0.05 34.91 -20.76
N LEU A 327 -1.10 34.14 -21.04
CA LEU A 327 -1.23 33.16 -22.13
C LEU A 327 -2.36 32.17 -21.82
N THR A 328 -3.58 32.70 -21.82
CA THR A 328 -4.78 31.95 -22.18
C THR A 328 -4.96 32.02 -23.69
N ASN A 329 -4.79 30.91 -24.42
CA ASN A 329 -5.79 30.38 -25.36
C ASN A 329 -5.28 29.27 -26.30
N ARG A 330 -6.14 28.22 -26.42
CA ARG A 330 -6.32 27.23 -27.50
C ARG A 330 -5.15 26.26 -27.75
N VAL A 331 -5.35 24.94 -27.90
CA VAL A 331 -6.21 24.26 -28.89
C VAL A 331 -6.73 22.91 -28.36
N HIS A 332 -7.93 22.54 -28.81
CA HIS A 332 -8.60 21.24 -28.66
C HIS A 332 -7.79 20.02 -29.15
N ALA A 333 -7.89 18.91 -28.42
CA ALA A 333 -8.16 17.59 -29.01
C ALA A 333 -8.66 16.61 -27.95
N ARG A 334 -9.92 16.18 -28.06
CA ARG A 334 -10.43 14.93 -27.47
C ARG A 334 -9.88 13.75 -28.27
N SER A 335 -9.41 12.71 -27.59
CA SER A 335 -9.48 11.33 -28.08
C SER A 335 -9.37 10.35 -26.90
N PRO A 336 -10.14 9.24 -26.87
CA PRO A 336 -10.27 8.36 -25.72
C PRO A 336 -9.17 7.28 -25.74
N PHE A 337 -8.64 6.89 -24.58
CA PHE A 337 -7.66 5.80 -24.52
C PHE A 337 -8.03 4.74 -23.48
N ILE A 338 -8.68 3.71 -24.02
CA ILE A 338 -8.41 2.27 -23.91
C ILE A 338 -7.59 1.79 -22.70
N ASP A 339 -8.26 0.92 -21.93
CA ASP A 339 -7.75 0.03 -20.91
C ASP A 339 -6.63 -0.87 -21.47
N GLY A 340 -5.44 -0.77 -20.88
CA GLY A 340 -4.20 -1.35 -21.40
C GLY A 340 -3.43 -2.11 -20.31
N ARG A 341 -3.45 -3.43 -20.46
CA ARG A 341 -2.65 -4.45 -19.76
C ARG A 341 -1.26 -3.95 -19.33
N HIS A 342 -0.93 -4.16 -18.06
CA HIS A 342 0.44 -4.07 -17.60
C HIS A 342 1.29 -5.23 -18.17
N SER A 343 2.09 -4.89 -19.19
CA SER A 343 3.37 -5.53 -19.46
C SER A 343 4.42 -4.88 -18.56
N GLY A 344 5.23 -5.69 -17.89
CA GLY A 344 6.26 -5.19 -16.97
C GLY A 344 6.68 -6.25 -15.97
N GLY A 345 7.19 -7.37 -16.46
CA GLY A 345 7.98 -8.28 -15.63
C GLY A 345 9.18 -7.52 -15.09
N LYS A 346 9.26 -7.39 -13.77
CA LYS A 346 10.52 -7.19 -13.07
C LYS A 346 10.70 -8.35 -12.11
N GLU A 347 11.87 -8.96 -12.24
CA GLU A 347 12.30 -10.12 -11.48
C GLU A 347 12.17 -9.86 -9.98
N PHE A 348 11.57 -10.83 -9.29
CA PHE A 348 11.67 -10.93 -7.85
C PHE A 348 13.10 -11.37 -7.52
N PHE A 349 13.97 -10.45 -7.16
CA PHE A 349 15.18 -10.80 -6.40
C PHE A 349 14.74 -11.25 -5.01
N LEU A 350 14.67 -12.56 -4.83
CA LEU A 350 14.70 -13.20 -3.53
C LEU A 350 16.05 -12.83 -2.88
N LEU A 351 16.04 -11.87 -1.97
CA LEU A 351 17.10 -11.73 -0.98
C LEU A 351 17.04 -12.98 -0.09
N ARG A 352 17.79 -14.01 -0.49
CA ARG A 352 18.11 -15.16 0.34
C ARG A 352 19.09 -14.67 1.40
N SER A 353 18.56 -14.05 2.46
CA SER A 353 19.32 -13.83 3.69
C SER A 353 19.66 -15.20 4.26
N LYS A 354 20.94 -15.58 4.17
CA LYS A 354 21.52 -16.60 5.05
C LYS A 354 21.74 -15.90 6.39
N SER A 355 20.73 -15.87 7.25
CA SER A 355 20.94 -15.54 8.66
C SER A 355 21.30 -16.83 9.41
N GLN A 356 22.58 -16.96 9.76
CA GLN A 356 23.04 -17.81 10.86
C GLN A 356 22.53 -17.20 12.18
N ILE A 357 21.29 -17.51 12.56
CA ILE A 357 20.82 -17.30 13.94
C ILE A 357 19.86 -18.45 14.24
N CYS A 358 20.41 -19.63 14.50
CA CYS A 358 19.74 -20.77 15.14
C CYS A 358 20.81 -21.69 15.74
N GLU A 359 21.60 -21.15 16.68
CA GLU A 359 22.39 -21.96 17.62
C GLU A 359 22.50 -21.16 18.91
N THR A 360 21.54 -21.36 19.81
CA THR A 360 21.70 -21.47 21.28
C THR A 360 20.32 -21.27 21.90
N ILE A 361 19.81 -22.33 22.52
CA ILE A 361 19.19 -22.37 23.85
C ILE A 361 18.80 -23.83 24.06
N GLY A 362 19.60 -24.52 24.88
CA GLY A 362 19.23 -25.79 25.49
C GLY A 362 18.30 -25.57 26.68
N TRP A 363 17.94 -26.70 27.30
CA TRP A 363 17.13 -26.87 28.52
C TRP A 363 15.61 -27.00 28.31
N MET A 364 15.15 -28.25 28.15
CA MET A 364 14.25 -28.92 29.11
C MET A 364 14.08 -30.39 28.71
N THR A 365 14.56 -31.29 29.57
CA THR A 365 14.27 -32.74 29.55
C THR A 365 12.85 -33.01 30.06
N PRO A 366 12.16 -34.06 29.57
CA PRO A 366 10.80 -34.38 29.98
C PRO A 366 10.78 -35.33 31.20
N LEU A 367 9.75 -35.15 32.02
CA LEU A 367 9.08 -36.24 32.75
C LEU A 367 7.79 -36.57 31.99
#